data_AF-A0A968XB92-F1
#
_entry.id   AF-A0A968XB92-F1
#
_cell.length_a   1.000
_cell.length_b   1.000
_cell.length_c   1.000
_cell.angle_alpha   90.00
_cell.angle_beta   90.00
_cell.angle_gamma   90.00
#
_symmetry.space_group_name_H-M   'P 1'
#
loop_
_entity.id
_entity.type
_entity.pdbx_description
1 polymer ?
#
loop_
_entity_poly.entity_id
_entity_poly.type
_entity_poly.pdbx_seq_one_letter_code
_entity_poly.pdbx_strand_id
1 'polypeptide(L)'
;MNLKLSIPFILGLTIALASPSPAAKPAPKAQCPIDRATYSAIGKPEFELQFSPIENSKYATELVAFTFQHRDRGMLATYHLGGSMGYGSYYLRDLAKPIEDDADGKLKPVFFDTNWRSVKVDDQGTAPEYLFISGLGVTDWYGDRTGNRNQPVGEVMWQLSGCRPQPH
;
A
#
# COMPACT_ATOMS: atom_id res chain seq x y z
N MET A 1 -24.40 -7.27 77.92
CA MET A 1 -25.04 -7.87 76.71
C MET A 1 -25.21 -6.73 75.71
N ASN A 2 -24.65 -6.69 74.51
CA ASN A 2 -24.09 -7.72 73.63
C ASN A 2 -22.92 -7.15 72.82
N LEU A 3 -21.84 -7.94 72.70
CA LEU A 3 -20.77 -7.76 71.72
C LEU A 3 -21.31 -7.98 70.30
N LYS A 4 -20.89 -7.16 69.33
CA LYS A 4 -20.90 -7.51 67.91
C LYS A 4 -19.49 -7.43 67.33
N LEU A 5 -19.03 -8.60 66.90
CA LEU A 5 -17.76 -8.93 66.27
C LEU A 5 -17.93 -8.91 64.73
N SER A 6 -16.80 -9.02 64.01
CA SER A 6 -16.65 -9.58 62.64
C SER A 6 -16.72 -8.58 61.47
N ILE A 7 -15.83 -8.55 60.45
CA ILE A 7 -14.69 -9.37 59.95
C ILE A 7 -13.83 -8.44 59.04
N PRO A 8 -12.49 -8.51 59.00
CA PRO A 8 -11.69 -7.86 57.96
C PRO A 8 -11.67 -8.70 56.66
N PHE A 9 -12.02 -8.07 55.55
CA PHE A 9 -12.01 -8.64 54.20
C PHE A 9 -10.56 -8.63 53.67
N ILE A 10 -9.94 -9.80 53.52
CA ILE A 10 -8.59 -9.95 52.94
C ILE A 10 -8.74 -9.98 51.40
N LEU A 11 -8.37 -8.89 50.73
CA LEU A 11 -8.16 -8.89 49.28
C LEU A 11 -6.87 -9.65 48.94
N GLY A 12 -7.01 -10.86 48.40
CA GLY A 12 -5.91 -11.60 47.80
C GLY A 12 -5.55 -11.01 46.43
N LEU A 13 -4.36 -10.45 46.32
CA LEU A 13 -3.77 -9.95 45.08
C LEU A 13 -3.07 -11.12 44.36
N THR A 14 -3.72 -11.71 43.35
CA THR A 14 -3.11 -12.69 42.46
C THR A 14 -2.29 -11.96 41.38
N ILE A 15 -0.97 -11.97 41.54
CA ILE A 15 -0.03 -11.51 40.51
C ILE A 15 0.08 -12.61 39.46
N ALA A 16 -0.66 -12.45 38.35
CA ALA A 16 -0.50 -13.29 37.18
C ALA A 16 0.82 -12.91 36.48
N LEU A 17 1.82 -13.80 36.55
CA LEU A 17 3.03 -13.71 35.74
C LEU A 17 2.65 -13.93 34.27
N ALA A 18 2.54 -12.85 33.52
CA ALA A 18 2.47 -12.90 32.06
C ALA A 18 3.86 -13.28 31.52
N SER A 19 4.00 -14.53 31.09
CA SER A 19 5.18 -14.98 30.36
C SER A 19 5.34 -14.11 29.09
N PRO A 20 6.49 -13.46 28.87
CA PRO A 20 6.72 -12.72 27.64
C PRO A 20 6.73 -13.73 26.49
N SER A 21 5.68 -13.69 25.66
CA SER A 21 5.68 -14.45 24.40
C SER A 21 6.85 -13.94 23.55
N PRO A 22 7.70 -14.82 23.03
CA PRO A 22 8.75 -14.41 22.12
C PRO A 22 8.08 -13.71 20.93
N ALA A 23 8.41 -12.43 20.75
CA ALA A 23 7.98 -11.66 19.59
C ALA A 23 8.38 -12.45 18.34
N ALA A 24 7.39 -12.98 17.62
CA ALA A 24 7.61 -13.68 16.38
C ALA A 24 8.35 -12.71 15.45
N LYS A 25 9.58 -13.06 15.07
CA LYS A 25 10.29 -12.33 14.02
C LYS A 25 9.39 -12.36 12.79
N PRO A 26 9.09 -11.21 12.16
CA PRO A 26 8.35 -11.22 10.91
C PRO A 26 9.07 -12.14 9.94
N ALA A 27 8.33 -13.14 9.44
CA ALA A 27 8.85 -14.08 8.46
C ALA A 27 9.49 -13.28 7.30
N PRO A 28 10.60 -13.77 6.71
CA PRO A 28 11.16 -13.14 5.53
C PRO A 28 10.03 -13.02 4.51
N LYS A 29 9.65 -11.79 4.15
CA LYS A 29 8.64 -11.55 3.13
C LYS A 29 9.12 -12.30 1.89
N ALA A 30 8.39 -13.35 1.50
CA ALA A 30 8.65 -14.05 0.25
C ALA A 30 8.77 -13.00 -0.86
N GLN A 31 9.74 -13.16 -1.76
CA GLN A 31 9.91 -12.26 -2.92
C GLN A 31 8.55 -12.11 -3.60
N CYS A 32 7.96 -10.92 -3.45
CA CYS A 32 6.65 -10.61 -3.93
C CYS A 32 6.79 -10.12 -5.36
N PRO A 33 6.29 -10.83 -6.39
CA PRO A 33 6.30 -10.26 -7.72
C PRO A 33 5.45 -8.99 -7.75
N ILE A 34 5.93 -7.96 -8.43
CA ILE A 34 5.33 -6.64 -8.50
C ILE A 34 3.94 -6.73 -9.11
N ASP A 35 3.70 -7.62 -10.06
CA ASP A 35 2.40 -7.87 -10.69
C ASP A 35 1.37 -8.54 -9.75
N ARG A 36 1.75 -8.87 -8.52
CA ARG A 36 0.86 -9.39 -7.47
C ARG A 36 0.96 -8.59 -6.18
N ALA A 37 1.76 -7.53 -6.16
CA ALA A 37 2.01 -6.75 -4.96
C ALA A 37 0.79 -5.95 -4.54
N THR A 38 0.60 -5.87 -3.23
CA THR A 38 -0.36 -4.99 -2.59
C THR A 38 0.39 -4.04 -1.66
N TYR A 39 0.11 -2.74 -1.77
CA TYR A 39 0.65 -1.73 -0.85
C TYR A 39 -0.48 -1.04 -0.09
N SER A 40 -0.25 -0.75 1.18
CA SER A 40 -1.15 0.07 2.00
C SER A 40 -0.52 1.43 2.29
N ALA A 41 -1.34 2.49 2.33
CA ALA A 41 -0.83 3.82 2.68
C ALA A 41 -0.42 3.88 4.15
N ILE A 42 0.77 4.39 4.43
CA ILE A 42 1.25 4.59 5.79
C ILE A 42 0.40 5.68 6.45
N GLY A 43 -0.22 5.34 7.58
CA GLY A 43 -1.11 6.24 8.33
C GLY A 43 -2.55 6.34 7.78
N LYS A 44 -2.86 5.65 6.66
CA LYS A 44 -4.18 5.64 6.02
C LYS A 44 -4.55 4.25 5.46
N PRO A 45 -4.70 3.22 6.32
CA PRO A 45 -4.87 1.82 5.91
C PRO A 45 -6.18 1.51 5.16
N GLU A 46 -7.09 2.48 5.06
CA GLU A 46 -8.27 2.44 4.20
C GLU A 46 -7.94 2.58 2.71
N PHE A 47 -6.75 3.05 2.36
CA PHE A 47 -6.26 3.13 0.99
C PHE A 47 -5.27 2.02 0.65
N GLU A 48 -5.42 1.50 -0.56
CA GLU A 48 -4.59 0.41 -1.05
C GLU A 48 -4.22 0.60 -2.52
N LEU A 49 -3.05 0.10 -2.86
CA LEU A 49 -2.58 -0.07 -4.21
C LEU A 49 -2.49 -1.56 -4.52
N GLN A 50 -3.17 -2.01 -5.56
CA GLN A 50 -3.09 -3.39 -6.03
C GLN A 50 -2.46 -3.43 -7.41
N PHE A 51 -1.35 -4.13 -7.53
CA PHE A 51 -0.69 -4.35 -8.81
C PHE A 51 -1.17 -5.65 -9.44
N SER A 52 -1.29 -5.67 -10.76
CA SER A 52 -1.74 -6.80 -11.57
C SER A 52 -0.93 -6.91 -12.87
N PRO A 53 -0.81 -8.12 -13.46
CA PRO A 53 -0.24 -8.24 -14.79
C PRO A 53 -1.08 -7.47 -15.82
N ILE A 54 -0.45 -7.07 -16.92
CA ILE A 54 -1.13 -6.51 -18.09
C ILE A 54 -1.15 -7.60 -19.17
N GLU A 55 -2.34 -8.08 -19.53
CA GLU A 55 -2.45 -9.14 -20.55
C GLU A 55 -2.32 -8.61 -21.99
N ASN A 56 -2.63 -7.33 -22.22
CA ASN A 56 -2.70 -6.74 -23.56
C ASN A 56 -2.20 -5.29 -23.59
N SER A 57 -0.94 -5.07 -23.24
CA SER A 57 -0.34 -3.73 -23.35
C SER A 57 -0.16 -3.34 -24.82
N LYS A 58 -0.58 -2.13 -25.18
CA LYS A 58 -0.25 -1.52 -26.49
C LYS A 58 1.20 -1.01 -26.54
N TYR A 59 1.88 -0.94 -25.39
CA TYR A 59 3.20 -0.33 -25.24
C TYR A 59 4.18 -1.29 -24.57
N ALA A 60 5.30 -1.56 -25.24
CA ALA A 60 6.36 -2.42 -24.71
C ALA A 60 7.01 -1.88 -23.41
N THR A 61 6.79 -0.60 -23.10
CA THR A 61 7.32 0.05 -21.89
C THR A 61 6.44 -0.11 -20.67
N GLU A 62 5.21 -0.62 -20.81
CA GLU A 62 4.30 -0.86 -19.69
C GLU A 62 4.57 -2.22 -19.07
N LEU A 63 4.72 -2.23 -17.76
CA LEU A 63 5.19 -3.37 -16.98
C LEU A 63 4.04 -4.08 -16.27
N VAL A 64 3.23 -3.32 -15.54
CA VAL A 64 2.13 -3.83 -14.71
C VAL A 64 1.01 -2.81 -14.62
N ALA A 65 -0.21 -3.28 -14.39
CA ALA A 65 -1.34 -2.43 -14.05
C ALA A 65 -1.35 -2.20 -12.53
N PHE A 66 -1.90 -1.06 -12.15
CA PHE A 66 -1.95 -0.57 -10.79
C PHE A 66 -3.37 -0.03 -10.54
N THR A 67 -4.08 -0.61 -9.59
CA THR A 67 -5.40 -0.16 -9.15
C THR A 67 -5.26 0.59 -7.83
N PHE A 68 -5.70 1.83 -7.81
CA PHE A 68 -5.83 2.66 -6.62
C PHE A 68 -7.25 2.52 -6.07
N GLN A 69 -7.38 2.14 -4.79
CA GLN A 69 -8.68 1.88 -4.19
C GLN A 69 -8.76 2.38 -2.74
N HIS A 70 -10.00 2.56 -2.30
CA HIS A 70 -10.35 2.91 -0.92
C HIS A 70 -11.43 1.96 -0.43
N ARG A 71 -11.31 1.49 0.82
CA ARG A 71 -12.19 0.48 1.42
C ARG A 71 -13.68 0.77 1.24
N ASP A 72 -14.08 2.01 1.49
CA ASP A 72 -15.50 2.41 1.45
C ASP A 72 -15.92 3.09 0.14
N ARG A 73 -14.96 3.60 -0.65
CA ARG A 73 -15.25 4.31 -1.92
C ARG A 73 -15.09 3.38 -3.13
N GLY A 74 -14.55 2.19 -2.92
CA GLY A 74 -14.23 1.24 -3.97
C GLY A 74 -12.99 1.63 -4.77
N MET A 75 -12.97 1.20 -6.02
CA MET A 75 -11.89 1.53 -6.96
C MET A 75 -11.94 3.01 -7.34
N LEU A 76 -10.84 3.71 -7.13
CA LEU A 76 -10.71 5.14 -7.40
C LEU A 76 -10.10 5.41 -8.78
N ALA A 77 -9.10 4.61 -9.19
CA ALA A 77 -8.46 4.75 -10.48
C ALA A 77 -7.69 3.47 -10.86
N THR A 78 -7.41 3.32 -12.16
CA THR A 78 -6.51 2.29 -12.68
C THR A 78 -5.47 2.95 -13.58
N TYR A 79 -4.23 2.55 -13.40
CA TYR A 79 -3.08 3.05 -14.14
C TYR A 79 -2.28 1.90 -14.73
N HIS A 80 -1.52 2.18 -15.78
CA HIS A 80 -0.39 1.33 -16.18
C HIS A 80 0.91 1.96 -15.69
N LEU A 81 1.73 1.17 -14.98
CA LEU A 81 3.10 1.50 -14.65
C LEU A 81 3.98 1.21 -15.85
N GLY A 82 4.72 2.21 -16.32
CA GLY A 82 5.70 2.03 -17.38
C GLY A 82 7.07 2.61 -17.03
N GLY A 83 8.09 2.16 -17.76
CA GLY A 83 9.46 2.66 -17.68
C GLY A 83 9.75 3.65 -18.81
N SER A 84 10.38 4.78 -18.49
CA SER A 84 10.92 5.69 -19.51
C SER A 84 12.13 5.06 -20.18
N MET A 85 12.07 4.88 -21.51
CA MET A 85 13.25 4.50 -22.27
C MET A 85 14.32 5.60 -22.16
N GLY A 86 15.53 5.25 -21.70
CA GLY A 86 16.69 6.15 -21.62
C GLY A 86 16.90 6.90 -20.30
N TYR A 87 15.84 7.22 -19.54
CA TYR A 87 15.96 8.02 -18.30
C TYR A 87 15.85 7.20 -17.01
N GLY A 88 15.49 5.92 -17.11
CA GLY A 88 15.46 5.01 -15.96
C GLY A 88 14.45 5.37 -14.88
N SER A 89 13.47 6.23 -15.19
CA SER A 89 12.37 6.61 -14.32
C SER A 89 11.10 5.85 -14.66
N TYR A 90 10.23 5.68 -13.68
CA TYR A 90 8.89 5.13 -13.91
C TYR A 90 7.86 6.25 -14.10
N TYR A 91 6.74 5.90 -14.74
CA TYR A 91 5.58 6.76 -14.87
C TYR A 91 4.30 5.94 -14.68
N LEU A 92 3.22 6.59 -14.26
CA LEU A 92 1.87 6.02 -14.28
C LEU A 92 1.04 6.70 -15.36
N ARG A 93 0.39 5.88 -16.18
CA ARG A 93 -0.55 6.31 -17.23
C ARG A 93 -1.98 6.05 -16.76
N ASP A 94 -2.83 7.07 -16.71
CA ASP A 94 -4.23 6.92 -16.30
C ASP A 94 -5.06 6.30 -17.44
N LEU A 95 -5.68 5.14 -17.21
CA LEU A 95 -6.39 4.42 -18.26
C LEU A 95 -7.72 5.06 -18.66
N ALA A 96 -8.27 5.96 -17.85
CA ALA A 96 -9.51 6.65 -18.16
C ALA A 96 -9.28 7.99 -18.87
N LYS A 97 -8.04 8.36 -19.21
CA LYS A 97 -7.71 9.54 -20.01
C LYS A 97 -7.17 9.17 -21.40
N PRO A 98 -7.46 9.96 -22.45
CA PRO A 98 -6.82 9.81 -23.75
C PRO A 98 -5.30 10.02 -23.64
N ILE A 99 -4.55 9.32 -24.50
CA ILE A 99 -3.08 9.34 -24.51
C ILE A 99 -2.51 10.74 -24.81
N GLU A 100 -3.23 11.54 -25.59
CA GLU A 100 -2.81 12.87 -26.04
C GLU A 100 -2.81 13.91 -24.91
N ASP A 101 -3.62 13.70 -23.87
CA ASP A 101 -3.72 14.58 -22.70
C ASP A 101 -2.68 14.25 -21.60
N ASP A 102 -1.85 13.22 -21.83
CA ASP A 102 -1.06 12.58 -20.78
C ASP A 102 0.41 13.03 -20.75
N ALA A 103 0.81 13.99 -21.59
CA ALA A 103 2.21 14.42 -21.68
C ALA A 103 2.71 15.12 -20.40
N ASP A 104 1.85 15.90 -19.73
CA ASP A 104 2.19 16.69 -18.53
C ASP A 104 1.64 16.08 -17.22
N GLY A 105 0.77 15.06 -17.31
CA GLY A 105 0.00 14.52 -16.18
C GLY A 105 0.53 13.24 -15.54
N LYS A 106 1.67 12.70 -16.00
CA LYS A 106 2.14 11.37 -15.56
C LYS A 106 2.65 11.43 -14.12
N LEU A 107 1.96 10.73 -13.23
CA LEU A 107 2.43 10.53 -11.87
C LEU A 107 3.77 9.78 -11.89
N LYS A 108 4.68 10.15 -10.99
CA LYS A 108 6.06 9.62 -10.96
C LYS A 108 6.24 8.73 -9.72
N PRO A 109 6.13 7.40 -9.86
CA PRO A 109 6.40 6.49 -8.77
C PRO A 109 7.90 6.36 -8.55
N VAL A 110 8.30 6.35 -7.28
CA VAL A 110 9.66 6.09 -6.82
C VAL A 110 9.60 4.98 -5.78
N PHE A 111 10.35 3.91 -6.01
CA PHE A 111 10.43 2.78 -5.10
C PHE A 111 11.64 2.88 -4.19
N PHE A 112 11.51 2.33 -2.98
CA PHE A 112 12.59 2.27 -1.99
C PHE A 112 12.70 0.88 -1.36
N ASP A 113 13.93 0.52 -0.99
CA ASP A 113 14.20 -0.66 -0.17
C ASP A 113 13.94 -0.38 1.33
N THR A 114 14.18 -1.39 2.17
CA THR A 114 14.04 -1.30 3.64
C THR A 114 14.99 -0.29 4.29
N ASN A 115 16.03 0.16 3.58
CA ASN A 115 17.01 1.15 4.03
C ASN A 115 16.75 2.54 3.43
N TRP A 116 15.57 2.77 2.85
CA TRP A 116 15.18 4.05 2.22
C TRP A 116 16.05 4.45 1.02
N ARG A 117 16.74 3.49 0.41
CA ARG A 117 17.48 3.74 -0.82
C ARG A 117 16.54 3.60 -1.99
N SER A 118 16.59 4.53 -2.93
CA SER A 118 15.82 4.41 -4.17
C SER A 118 16.30 3.17 -4.93
N VAL A 119 15.35 2.34 -5.34
CA VAL A 119 15.60 1.13 -6.11
C VAL A 119 14.69 1.08 -7.33
N LYS A 120 15.07 0.25 -8.30
CA LYS A 120 14.22 -0.12 -9.42
C LYS A 120 13.57 -1.46 -9.11
N VAL A 121 12.43 -1.72 -9.72
CA VAL A 121 11.92 -3.09 -9.85
C VAL A 121 12.98 -3.87 -10.64
N ASP A 122 13.47 -4.95 -10.05
CA ASP A 122 14.52 -5.78 -10.64
C ASP A 122 13.99 -6.61 -11.82
N ASP A 123 14.89 -7.28 -12.56
CA ASP A 123 14.53 -8.10 -13.71
C ASP A 123 13.68 -9.33 -13.31
N GLN A 124 13.72 -9.71 -12.03
CA GLN A 124 12.88 -10.74 -11.44
C GLN A 124 11.48 -10.22 -11.10
N GLY A 125 11.23 -8.92 -11.27
CA GLY A 125 9.98 -8.27 -10.98
C GLY A 125 9.68 -8.20 -9.49
N THR A 126 10.66 -8.21 -8.59
CA THR A 126 10.41 -8.16 -7.13
C THR A 126 9.90 -6.78 -6.71
N ALA A 127 8.79 -6.76 -5.97
CA ALA A 127 8.17 -5.57 -5.42
C ALA A 127 9.03 -4.97 -4.29
N PRO A 128 9.46 -3.71 -4.39
CA PRO A 128 10.21 -3.04 -3.32
C PRO A 128 9.35 -2.79 -2.07
N GLU A 129 9.98 -2.62 -0.92
CA GLU A 129 9.27 -2.47 0.37
C GLU A 129 8.39 -1.21 0.42
N TYR A 130 8.89 -0.10 -0.14
CA TYR A 130 8.17 1.17 -0.11
C TYR A 130 8.03 1.78 -1.49
N LEU A 131 6.99 2.60 -1.61
CA LEU A 131 6.66 3.33 -2.83
C LEU A 131 6.17 4.73 -2.46
N PHE A 132 6.61 5.73 -3.20
CA PHE A 132 6.07 7.08 -3.17
C PHE A 132 5.55 7.43 -4.56
N ILE A 133 4.38 8.07 -4.66
CA ILE A 133 3.79 8.48 -5.94
C ILE A 133 3.44 9.95 -5.86
N SER A 134 4.29 10.79 -6.42
CA SER A 134 4.08 12.23 -6.43
C SER A 134 2.79 12.59 -7.18
N GLY A 135 1.90 13.33 -6.53
CA GLY A 135 0.68 13.88 -7.14
C GLY A 135 -0.52 12.93 -7.15
N LEU A 136 -0.39 11.72 -6.58
CA LEU A 136 -1.53 10.80 -6.46
C LEU A 136 -2.60 11.37 -5.52
N GLY A 137 -2.19 12.06 -4.45
CA GLY A 137 -3.12 12.71 -3.53
C GLY A 137 -3.90 13.84 -4.18
N VAL A 138 -3.24 14.63 -5.03
CA VAL A 138 -3.90 15.67 -5.83
C VAL A 138 -4.90 15.06 -6.81
N THR A 139 -4.55 13.94 -7.43
CA THR A 139 -5.43 13.22 -8.36
C THR A 139 -6.67 12.64 -7.66
N ASP A 140 -6.53 12.11 -6.44
CA ASP A 140 -7.67 11.67 -5.62
C ASP A 140 -8.61 12.83 -5.27
N TRP A 141 -8.06 14.00 -4.94
CA TRP A 141 -8.85 15.16 -4.53
C TRP A 141 -9.62 15.82 -5.68
N TYR A 142 -8.95 16.05 -6.81
CA TYR A 142 -9.52 16.74 -7.97
C TYR A 142 -10.12 15.81 -9.02
N GLY A 143 -9.98 14.49 -8.86
CA GLY A 143 -10.54 13.52 -9.79
C GLY A 143 -12.08 13.52 -9.78
N ASP A 144 -12.67 13.30 -10.95
CA ASP A 144 -14.12 13.12 -11.11
C ASP A 144 -14.61 11.73 -10.62
N ARG A 145 -13.75 10.98 -9.92
CA ARG A 145 -13.95 9.56 -9.59
C ARG A 145 -14.46 9.43 -8.13
N THR A 146 -15.77 9.20 -8.06
CA THR A 146 -16.64 8.70 -6.96
C THR A 146 -16.30 8.98 -5.49
N GLY A 147 -17.29 9.54 -4.77
CA GLY A 147 -17.49 9.36 -3.33
C GLY A 147 -17.21 10.56 -2.44
N ASN A 148 -17.53 10.41 -1.15
CA ASN A 148 -17.35 11.43 -0.12
C ASN A 148 -15.85 11.81 0.01
N ARG A 149 -15.51 13.06 -0.35
CA ARG A 149 -14.13 13.59 -0.39
C ARG A 149 -13.60 14.05 0.97
N ASN A 150 -14.30 13.73 2.06
CA ASN A 150 -13.90 14.13 3.42
C ASN A 150 -12.63 13.41 3.92
N GLN A 151 -12.12 12.43 3.17
CA GLN A 151 -10.93 11.65 3.50
C GLN A 151 -10.06 11.47 2.25
N PRO A 152 -9.32 12.50 1.81
CA PRO A 152 -8.33 12.32 0.76
C PRO A 152 -7.15 11.49 1.24
N VAL A 153 -6.49 10.82 0.30
CA VAL A 153 -5.23 10.13 0.61
C VAL A 153 -4.11 11.12 0.95
N GLY A 154 -4.01 12.26 0.25
CA GLY A 154 -2.89 13.19 0.38
C GLY A 154 -1.57 12.61 -0.18
N GLU A 155 -0.45 13.27 0.10
CA GLU A 155 0.87 12.75 -0.28
C GLU A 155 1.37 11.82 0.84
N VAL A 156 1.41 10.51 0.55
CA VAL A 156 1.77 9.48 1.52
C VAL A 156 2.81 8.53 0.95
N MET A 157 3.56 7.92 1.86
CA MET A 157 4.33 6.72 1.57
C MET A 157 3.42 5.50 1.58
N TRP A 158 3.74 4.55 0.72
CA TRP A 158 3.06 3.27 0.60
C TRP A 158 4.02 2.17 1.04
N GLN A 159 3.52 1.19 1.80
CA GLN A 159 4.29 0.05 2.27
C GLN A 159 3.72 -1.25 1.71
N LEU A 160 4.60 -2.12 1.23
CA LEU A 160 4.26 -3.46 0.76
C LEU A 160 3.59 -4.23 1.90
N SER A 161 2.28 -4.48 1.76
CA SER A 161 1.44 -5.10 2.78
C SER A 161 1.14 -6.57 2.48
N GLY A 162 1.25 -7.01 1.23
CA GLY A 162 1.07 -8.41 0.88
C GLY A 162 1.31 -8.73 -0.59
N CYS A 163 1.10 -10.01 -0.90
CA CYS A 163 1.17 -10.56 -2.26
C CYS A 163 -0.09 -11.35 -2.51
N ARG A 164 -0.77 -11.05 -3.62
CA ARG A 164 -1.93 -11.82 -4.05
C ARG A 164 -1.49 -13.22 -4.53
N PRO A 165 -2.29 -14.26 -4.30
CA PRO A 165 -2.00 -15.59 -4.81
C PRO A 165 -1.93 -15.58 -6.35
N GLN A 166 -1.20 -16.52 -6.93
CA GLN A 166 -1.13 -16.67 -8.38
C GLN A 166 -2.51 -17.12 -8.89
N PRO A 167 -3.06 -16.49 -9.95
CA PRO A 167 -4.24 -17.03 -10.60
C PRO A 167 -3.92 -18.42 -11.17
N HIS A 168 -4.81 -19.38 -10.92
CA HIS A 168 -4.72 -20.76 -11.41
C HIS A 168 -5.23 -20.90 -12.84
#